data_AF-A0A6G4WR09-F1
#
_entry.id   AF-A0A6G4WR09-F1
#
_cell.length_a   1.000
_cell.length_b   1.000
_cell.length_c   1.000
_cell.angle_alpha   90.00
_cell.angle_beta   90.00
_cell.angle_gamma   90.00
#
_symmetry.space_group_name_H-M   'P 1'
#
loop_
_entity.id
_entity.type
_entity.pdbx_description
1 polymer ?
#
loop_
_entity_poly.entity_id
_entity_poly.type
_entity_poly.pdbx_seq_one_letter_code
_entity_poly.pdbx_strand_id
1 'polypeptide(L)'
;MVMASLPAKEDSPIVTPPHAHEHSFARRLNLLFEACAPEDPDNPGQYVEYTNQQVADEINRRHGRGTITGEYIRRMRKDGGPNPTERYMAVLADFFQVPLDAFKLTGTPSEIADKVMAEAQRFVEMKRRQREEERETPDIAVLARAARRLSPEGQARVARYVSKLQQIEQLENEADG
;
A
#
# COMPACT_ATOMS: atom_id res chain seq x y z
N MET A 1 -47.11 -25.39 39.70
CA MET A 1 -46.69 -23.98 39.82
C MET A 1 -45.40 -23.83 39.02
N VAL A 2 -45.35 -22.82 38.16
CA VAL A 2 -44.67 -22.83 36.85
C VAL A 2 -43.16 -22.56 36.97
N MET A 3 -42.34 -23.34 36.25
CA MET A 3 -40.92 -23.08 36.02
C MET A 3 -40.78 -21.96 34.98
N ALA A 4 -40.23 -20.82 35.38
CA ALA A 4 -39.98 -19.70 34.47
C ALA A 4 -38.68 -19.94 33.68
N SER A 5 -38.83 -20.18 32.38
CA SER A 5 -37.77 -20.25 31.39
C SER A 5 -37.28 -18.83 31.04
N LEU A 6 -35.98 -18.60 31.08
CA LEU A 6 -35.33 -17.37 30.62
C LEU A 6 -35.07 -17.47 29.10
N PRO A 7 -35.39 -16.44 28.29
CA PRO A 7 -35.06 -16.48 26.86
C PRO A 7 -33.58 -16.20 26.62
N ALA A 8 -33.01 -16.96 25.69
CA ALA A 8 -31.66 -16.78 25.15
C ALA A 8 -31.54 -15.40 24.49
N LYS A 9 -30.43 -14.69 24.77
CA LYS A 9 -30.06 -13.45 24.08
C LYS A 9 -29.74 -13.78 22.63
N GLU A 10 -30.48 -13.16 21.72
CA GLU A 10 -30.28 -13.19 20.28
C GLU A 10 -28.89 -12.61 19.94
N ASP A 11 -28.09 -13.41 19.23
CA ASP A 11 -26.90 -12.96 18.51
C ASP A 11 -27.34 -11.97 17.43
N SER A 12 -27.33 -10.68 17.77
CA SER A 12 -27.46 -9.62 16.77
C SER A 12 -26.17 -9.57 15.94
N PRO A 13 -26.23 -9.60 14.61
CA PRO A 13 -25.06 -9.37 13.78
C PRO A 13 -24.55 -7.96 14.06
N ILE A 14 -23.25 -7.83 14.35
CA ILE A 14 -22.56 -6.54 14.48
C ILE A 14 -22.59 -5.90 13.09
N VAL A 15 -23.66 -5.17 12.79
CA VAL A 15 -23.75 -4.30 11.62
C VAL A 15 -22.80 -3.14 11.88
N THR A 16 -21.58 -3.30 11.39
CA THR A 16 -20.56 -2.26 11.46
C THR A 16 -21.01 -1.12 10.53
N PRO A 17 -21.17 0.12 11.04
CA PRO A 17 -21.66 1.23 10.23
C PRO A 17 -20.69 1.54 9.07
N PRO A 18 -21.21 2.01 7.92
CA PRO A 18 -20.44 2.17 6.68
C PRO A 18 -19.20 3.07 6.80
N HIS A 19 -19.17 4.01 7.77
CA HIS A 19 -18.03 4.89 8.02
C HIS A 19 -16.95 4.31 8.96
N ALA A 20 -17.21 3.19 9.66
CA ALA A 20 -16.22 2.59 10.54
C ALA A 20 -15.02 1.97 9.77
N HIS A 21 -15.21 1.70 8.48
CA HIS A 21 -14.17 1.14 7.60
C HIS A 21 -13.16 2.20 7.12
N GLU A 22 -13.55 3.48 7.05
CA GLU A 22 -12.65 4.56 6.59
C GLU A 22 -11.61 4.94 7.64
N HIS A 23 -11.91 4.67 8.92
CA HIS A 23 -11.04 4.97 10.05
C HIS A 23 -10.61 3.70 10.82
N SER A 24 -10.62 2.52 10.18
CA SER A 24 -10.25 1.27 10.86
C SER A 24 -8.74 1.13 11.07
N PHE A 25 -8.34 0.36 12.08
CA PHE A 25 -6.91 0.08 12.34
C PHE A 25 -6.27 -0.64 11.17
N ALA A 26 -6.98 -1.61 10.60
CA ALA A 26 -6.55 -2.38 9.44
C ALA A 26 -6.23 -1.46 8.25
N ARG A 27 -7.11 -0.50 7.94
CA ARG A 27 -6.90 0.45 6.86
C ARG A 27 -5.68 1.33 7.10
N ARG A 28 -5.54 1.86 8.33
CA ARG A 28 -4.38 2.68 8.70
C ARG A 28 -3.06 1.89 8.57
N LEU A 29 -3.05 0.66 9.05
CA LEU A 29 -1.89 -0.22 8.95
C LEU A 29 -1.55 -0.55 7.50
N ASN A 30 -2.53 -0.94 6.69
CA ASN A 30 -2.31 -1.25 5.27
C ASN A 30 -1.77 -0.04 4.49
N LEU A 31 -2.24 1.17 4.81
CA LEU A 31 -1.73 2.38 4.18
C LEU A 31 -0.25 2.59 4.48
N LEU A 32 0.19 2.38 5.72
CA LEU A 32 1.59 2.52 6.10
C LEU A 32 2.48 1.44 5.48
N PHE A 33 1.98 0.21 5.35
CA PHE A 33 2.66 -0.86 4.62
C PHE A 33 2.97 -0.44 3.17
N GLU A 34 1.98 0.13 2.48
CA GLU A 34 2.14 0.58 1.09
C GLU A 34 3.01 1.84 0.97
N ALA A 35 2.79 2.83 1.85
CA ALA A 35 3.54 4.07 1.84
C ALA A 35 5.04 3.82 2.08
N CYS A 36 5.36 3.00 3.10
CA CYS A 36 6.73 2.69 3.50
C CYS A 36 7.35 1.53 2.70
N ALA A 37 6.67 1.01 1.68
CA ALA A 37 7.22 -0.03 0.82
C ALA A 37 8.57 0.44 0.21
N PRO A 38 9.68 -0.29 0.47
CA PRO A 38 10.98 0.03 -0.10
C PRO A 38 10.99 -0.22 -1.60
N GLU A 39 11.89 0.47 -2.29
CA GLU A 39 12.19 0.18 -3.69
C GLU A 39 12.87 -1.19 -3.80
N ASP A 40 12.50 -1.95 -4.83
CA ASP A 40 13.07 -3.24 -5.16
C ASP A 40 14.50 -3.03 -5.69
N PRO A 41 15.52 -3.56 -5.01
CA PRO A 41 16.90 -3.44 -5.47
C PRO A 41 17.13 -4.01 -6.88
N ASP A 42 16.36 -5.02 -7.26
CA ASP A 42 16.49 -5.70 -8.55
C ASP A 42 15.62 -5.04 -9.64
N ASN A 43 14.66 -4.20 -9.27
CA ASN A 43 13.71 -3.54 -10.18
C ASN A 43 13.48 -2.07 -9.79
N PRO A 44 14.42 -1.15 -10.14
CA PRO A 44 14.25 0.29 -9.87
C PRO A 44 12.91 0.83 -10.39
N GLY A 45 12.27 1.68 -9.60
CA GLY A 45 10.90 2.18 -9.82
C GLY A 45 9.79 1.26 -9.30
N GLN A 46 10.08 -0.01 -9.02
CA GLN A 46 9.12 -0.90 -8.36
C GLN A 46 9.31 -0.86 -6.84
N TYR A 47 8.22 -0.63 -6.11
CA TYR A 47 8.23 -0.75 -4.65
C TYR A 47 7.61 -2.08 -4.22
N VAL A 48 8.27 -2.82 -3.36
CA VAL A 48 7.76 -4.10 -2.85
C VAL A 48 7.36 -3.91 -1.41
N GLU A 49 6.08 -4.13 -1.13
CA GLU A 49 5.57 -4.02 0.23
C GLU A 49 6.26 -5.02 1.16
N TYR A 50 6.50 -4.61 2.42
CA TYR A 50 7.00 -5.54 3.41
C TYR A 50 6.04 -6.71 3.60
N THR A 51 6.58 -7.92 3.64
CA THR A 51 5.83 -9.08 4.12
C THR A 51 5.57 -8.94 5.62
N ASN A 52 4.47 -9.53 6.09
CA ASN A 52 4.15 -9.55 7.53
C ASN A 52 5.28 -10.17 8.37
N GLN A 53 6.00 -11.15 7.80
CA GLN A 53 7.12 -11.80 8.48
C GLN A 53 8.34 -10.88 8.58
N GLN A 54 8.69 -10.14 7.52
CA GLN A 54 9.76 -9.15 7.56
C GLN A 54 9.53 -8.08 8.63
N VAL A 55 8.29 -7.56 8.73
CA VAL A 55 7.93 -6.59 9.77
C VAL A 55 8.05 -7.21 11.16
N ALA A 56 7.55 -8.44 11.35
CA ALA A 56 7.63 -9.12 12.64
C ALA A 56 9.08 -9.40 13.07
N ASP A 57 9.92 -9.86 12.14
CA ASP A 57 11.34 -10.16 12.41
C ASP A 57 12.11 -8.91 12.80
N GLU A 58 11.88 -7.80 12.09
CA GLU A 58 12.54 -6.53 12.40
C GLU A 58 12.08 -5.95 13.75
N ILE A 59 10.78 -6.02 14.05
CA ILE A 59 10.26 -5.62 15.37
C ILE A 59 10.88 -6.49 16.47
N ASN A 60 10.93 -7.81 16.28
CA ASN A 60 11.51 -8.73 17.25
C ASN A 60 13.02 -8.50 17.43
N ARG A 61 13.73 -8.08 16.38
CA ARG A 61 15.14 -7.69 16.44
C ARG A 61 15.35 -6.44 17.29
N ARG A 62 14.48 -5.44 17.19
CA ARG A 62 14.57 -4.16 17.93
C ARG A 62 14.06 -4.23 19.37
N HIS A 63 12.95 -4.93 19.58
CA HIS A 63 12.17 -4.89 20.83
C HIS A 63 12.22 -6.19 21.64
N GLY A 64 12.89 -7.22 21.12
CA GLY A 64 13.08 -8.52 21.77
C GLY A 64 12.29 -9.65 21.09
N ARG A 65 12.88 -10.85 21.13
CA ARG A 65 12.32 -12.04 20.47
C ARG A 65 10.93 -12.38 21.01
N GLY A 66 9.99 -12.62 20.11
CA GLY A 66 8.62 -12.99 20.45
C GLY A 66 7.72 -11.82 20.85
N THR A 67 8.16 -10.57 20.60
CA THR A 67 7.33 -9.38 20.76
C THR A 67 6.08 -9.45 19.90
N ILE A 68 6.20 -9.82 18.63
CA ILE A 68 5.07 -9.91 17.69
C ILE A 68 5.29 -11.04 16.67
N THR A 69 4.21 -11.57 16.09
CA THR A 69 4.27 -12.59 15.03
C THR A 69 3.70 -12.08 13.72
N GLY A 70 4.21 -12.59 12.60
CA GLY A 70 3.68 -12.26 11.26
C GLY A 70 2.20 -12.62 11.11
N GLU A 71 1.73 -13.71 11.72
CA GLU A 71 0.31 -14.07 11.70
C GLU A 71 -0.56 -13.08 12.49
N TYR A 72 -0.06 -12.53 13.60
CA TYR A 72 -0.79 -11.50 14.32
C TYR A 72 -0.92 -10.22 13.49
N ILE A 73 0.16 -9.79 12.83
CA ILE A 73 0.13 -8.66 11.89
C ILE A 73 -0.86 -8.94 10.75
N ARG A 74 -0.83 -10.13 10.16
CA ARG A 74 -1.77 -10.54 9.11
C ARG A 74 -3.23 -10.42 9.57
N ARG A 75 -3.54 -10.83 10.80
CA ARG A 75 -4.90 -10.70 11.35
C ARG A 75 -5.30 -9.24 11.55
N MET A 76 -4.40 -8.39 12.05
CA MET A 76 -4.67 -6.95 12.25
C MET A 76 -4.88 -6.18 10.95
N ARG A 77 -4.29 -6.64 9.84
CA ARG A 77 -4.44 -6.03 8.52
C ARG A 77 -5.77 -6.33 7.81
N LYS A 78 -6.57 -7.25 8.34
CA LYS A 78 -7.88 -7.61 7.77
C LYS A 78 -8.98 -6.75 8.33
N ASP A 79 -9.98 -6.44 7.52
CA ASP A 79 -11.22 -5.84 8.01
C ASP A 79 -11.88 -6.74 9.06
N GLY A 80 -12.32 -6.13 10.17
CA GLY A 80 -12.82 -6.86 11.34
C GLY A 80 -11.73 -7.61 12.13
N GLY A 81 -10.45 -7.38 11.82
CA GLY A 81 -9.32 -7.90 12.59
C GLY A 81 -9.27 -7.38 14.03
N PRO A 82 -8.44 -7.99 14.89
CA PRO A 82 -8.29 -7.55 16.27
C PRO A 82 -7.65 -6.17 16.32
N ASN A 83 -8.17 -5.28 17.17
CA ASN A 83 -7.48 -4.05 17.52
C ASN A 83 -6.33 -4.37 18.48
N PRO A 84 -5.08 -3.99 18.18
CA PRO A 84 -3.96 -4.23 19.07
C PRO A 84 -4.04 -3.45 20.38
N THR A 85 -3.29 -3.91 21.38
CA THR A 85 -3.00 -3.11 22.57
C THR A 85 -2.01 -1.98 22.24
N GLU A 86 -1.94 -0.97 23.10
CA GLU A 86 -1.01 0.16 22.93
C GLU A 86 0.45 -0.27 22.80
N ARG A 87 0.85 -1.34 23.51
CA ARG A 87 2.18 -1.93 23.36
C ARG A 87 2.49 -2.36 21.92
N TYR A 88 1.53 -2.99 21.25
CA TYR A 88 1.71 -3.41 19.86
C TYR A 88 1.66 -2.22 18.89
N MET A 89 0.81 -1.23 19.17
CA MET A 89 0.79 0.01 18.40
C MET A 89 2.12 0.75 18.48
N ALA A 90 2.76 0.78 19.65
CA ALA A 90 4.05 1.44 19.87
C ALA A 90 5.18 0.81 19.04
N VAL A 91 5.28 -0.51 19.00
CA VAL A 91 6.32 -1.18 18.21
C VAL A 91 6.07 -1.10 16.70
N LEU A 92 4.79 -1.04 16.27
CA LEU A 92 4.45 -0.78 14.87
C LEU A 92 4.75 0.66 14.47
N ALA A 93 4.43 1.62 15.33
CA ALA A 93 4.73 3.04 15.13
C ALA A 93 6.25 3.27 15.01
N ASP A 94 7.04 2.64 15.87
CA ASP A 94 8.50 2.63 15.76
C ASP A 94 8.98 1.97 14.46
N PHE A 95 8.41 0.84 14.02
CA PHE A 95 8.80 0.23 12.75
C PHE A 95 8.58 1.18 11.56
N PHE A 96 7.39 1.79 11.47
CA PHE A 96 7.02 2.70 10.38
C PHE A 96 7.55 4.13 10.56
N GLN A 97 8.24 4.41 11.67
CA GLN A 97 8.76 5.74 12.02
C GLN A 97 7.66 6.83 12.02
N VAL A 98 6.48 6.47 12.54
CA VAL A 98 5.34 7.40 12.72
C VAL A 98 5.05 7.62 14.20
N PRO A 99 4.41 8.75 14.59
CA PRO A 99 3.92 8.93 15.94
C PRO A 99 2.93 7.83 16.33
N LEU A 100 2.96 7.36 17.58
CA LEU A 100 2.00 6.37 18.11
C LEU A 100 0.54 6.80 17.88
N ASP A 101 0.28 8.10 17.97
CA ASP A 101 -1.04 8.68 17.75
C ASP A 101 -1.62 8.37 16.36
N ALA A 102 -0.78 8.07 15.36
CA ALA A 102 -1.22 7.63 14.03
C ALA A 102 -2.15 6.41 14.10
N PHE A 103 -2.03 5.57 15.14
CA PHE A 103 -2.89 4.40 15.35
C PHE A 103 -4.04 4.61 16.34
N LYS A 104 -4.10 5.75 17.04
CA LYS A 104 -5.19 6.02 18.00
C LYS A 104 -6.47 6.36 17.25
N LEU A 105 -7.47 5.49 17.42
CA LEU A 105 -8.81 5.61 16.80
C LEU A 105 -9.90 6.02 17.78
N THR A 106 -9.60 5.98 19.08
CA THR A 106 -10.54 6.30 20.16
C THR A 106 -10.05 7.50 20.95
N GLY A 107 -10.99 8.29 21.48
CA GLY A 107 -10.69 9.52 22.22
C GLY A 107 -10.72 10.76 21.34
N THR A 108 -10.03 11.82 21.78
CA THR A 108 -9.96 13.10 21.04
C THR A 108 -9.23 12.89 19.71
N PRO A 109 -9.80 13.36 18.58
CA PRO A 109 -9.14 13.30 17.28
C PRO A 109 -7.73 13.90 17.35
N SER A 110 -6.72 13.13 16.95
CA SER A 110 -5.36 13.61 16.89
C SER A 110 -5.12 14.24 15.52
N GLU A 111 -4.99 15.56 15.47
CA GLU A 111 -4.65 16.27 14.23
C GLU A 111 -3.33 15.77 13.63
N ILE A 112 -2.40 15.31 14.47
CA ILE A 112 -1.13 14.74 14.03
C ILE A 112 -1.38 13.42 13.31
N ALA A 113 -2.24 12.56 13.86
CA ALA A 113 -2.60 11.30 13.21
C ALA A 113 -3.23 11.55 11.84
N ASP A 114 -4.18 12.47 11.73
CA ASP A 114 -4.86 12.76 10.47
C ASP A 114 -3.90 13.34 9.42
N LYS A 115 -2.96 14.21 9.83
CA LYS A 115 -1.91 14.72 8.94
C LYS A 115 -0.99 13.62 8.43
N VAL A 116 -0.52 12.74 9.32
CA VAL A 116 0.34 11.60 8.95
C VAL A 116 -0.38 10.67 7.97
N MET A 117 -1.64 10.33 8.23
CA MET A 117 -2.41 9.46 7.34
C MET A 117 -2.72 10.13 6.00
N ALA A 118 -3.00 11.43 5.97
CA ALA A 118 -3.19 12.19 4.74
C ALA A 118 -1.89 12.26 3.90
N GLU A 119 -0.74 12.43 4.54
CA GLU A 119 0.56 12.41 3.85
C GLU A 119 0.89 11.04 3.27
N ALA A 120 0.68 9.97 4.06
CA ALA A 120 0.86 8.61 3.58
C ALA A 120 -0.05 8.30 2.39
N GLN A 121 -1.31 8.75 2.43
CA GLN A 121 -2.28 8.60 1.33
C GLN A 121 -1.80 9.31 0.07
N ARG A 122 -1.39 10.58 0.18
CA ARG A 122 -0.85 11.34 -0.96
C ARG A 122 0.38 10.67 -1.57
N PHE A 123 1.27 10.15 -0.73
CA PHE A 123 2.48 9.47 -1.20
C PHE A 123 2.16 8.18 -1.96
N VAL A 124 1.21 7.39 -1.45
CA VAL A 124 0.72 6.18 -2.12
C VAL A 124 0.07 6.51 -3.46
N GLU A 125 -0.78 7.53 -3.52
CA GLU A 125 -1.42 7.97 -4.76
C GLU A 125 -0.40 8.43 -5.81
N MET A 126 0.62 9.18 -5.39
CA MET A 126 1.73 9.58 -6.27
C MET A 126 2.47 8.36 -6.82
N LYS A 127 2.83 7.39 -5.96
CA LYS A 127 3.50 6.14 -6.39
C LYS A 127 2.64 5.33 -7.37
N ARG A 128 1.33 5.24 -7.13
CA ARG A 128 0.40 4.53 -8.02
C ARG A 128 0.32 5.20 -9.38
N ARG A 129 0.21 6.53 -9.40
CA ARG A 129 0.19 7.32 -10.64
C ARG A 129 1.48 7.14 -11.43
N GLN A 130 2.65 7.22 -10.77
CA GLN A 130 3.93 6.95 -11.41
C GLN A 130 3.98 5.56 -12.04
N ARG A 131 3.53 4.52 -11.33
CA ARG A 131 3.45 3.16 -11.90
C ARG A 131 2.47 3.04 -13.06
N GLU A 132 1.38 3.79 -13.05
CA GLU A 132 0.42 3.80 -14.16
C GLU A 132 0.99 4.51 -15.39
N GLU A 133 1.76 5.58 -15.19
CA GLU A 133 2.50 6.27 -16.24
C GLU A 133 3.66 5.42 -16.79
N GLU A 134 4.35 4.68 -15.92
CA GLU A 134 5.46 3.78 -16.25
C GLU A 134 5.02 2.39 -16.74
N ARG A 135 3.74 2.04 -16.60
CA ARG A 135 3.17 0.81 -17.19
C ARG A 135 3.29 0.95 -18.70
N GLU A 136 4.37 0.39 -19.24
CA GLU A 136 4.52 0.15 -20.68
C GLU A 136 3.19 -0.38 -21.19
N THR A 137 2.58 0.33 -22.13
CA THR A 137 1.36 -0.16 -22.75
C THR A 137 1.63 -1.56 -23.29
N PRO A 138 0.65 -2.47 -23.28
CA PRO A 138 0.83 -3.82 -23.81
C PRO A 138 1.48 -3.83 -25.20
N ASP A 139 1.18 -2.80 -25.99
CA ASP A 139 1.75 -2.57 -27.32
C ASP A 139 3.24 -2.23 -27.30
N ILE A 140 3.72 -1.42 -26.35
CA ILE A 140 5.16 -1.12 -26.18
C ILE A 140 5.93 -2.41 -25.82
N ALA A 141 5.39 -3.23 -24.91
CA ALA A 141 6.02 -4.49 -24.54
C ALA A 141 6.07 -5.48 -25.73
N VAL A 142 5.03 -5.51 -26.56
CA VAL A 142 5.00 -6.30 -27.81
C VAL A 142 6.03 -5.77 -28.81
N LEU A 143 6.11 -4.46 -29.01
CA LEU A 143 7.10 -3.81 -29.88
C LEU A 143 8.53 -4.09 -29.40
N ALA A 144 8.80 -3.99 -28.11
CA ALA A 144 10.10 -4.28 -27.52
C ALA A 144 10.51 -5.75 -27.75
N ARG A 145 9.58 -6.71 -27.58
CA ARG A 145 9.85 -8.13 -27.90
C ARG A 145 10.09 -8.36 -29.38
N ALA A 146 9.32 -7.71 -30.25
CA ALA A 146 9.47 -7.82 -31.69
C ALA A 146 10.82 -7.26 -32.15
N ALA A 147 11.21 -6.08 -31.65
CA ALA A 147 12.46 -5.43 -31.99
C ALA A 147 13.69 -6.26 -31.61
N ARG A 148 13.66 -6.94 -30.45
CA ARG A 148 14.76 -7.84 -30.02
C ARG A 148 15.02 -9.00 -30.99
N ARG A 149 14.03 -9.43 -31.77
CA ARG A 149 14.17 -10.51 -32.76
C ARG A 149 14.73 -10.04 -34.11
N LEU A 150 14.84 -8.74 -34.32
CA LEU A 150 15.43 -8.18 -35.54
C LEU A 150 16.97 -8.26 -35.48
N SER A 151 17.59 -8.22 -36.66
CA SER A 151 19.04 -8.02 -36.77
C SER A 151 19.44 -6.65 -36.20
N PRO A 152 20.73 -6.42 -35.86
CA PRO A 152 21.21 -5.13 -35.37
C PRO A 152 20.86 -3.95 -36.29
N GLU A 153 20.94 -4.15 -37.61
CA GLU A 153 20.51 -3.13 -38.58
C GLU A 153 19.00 -2.89 -38.54
N GLY A 154 18.20 -3.95 -38.33
CA GLY A 154 16.75 -3.85 -38.19
C GLY A 154 16.37 -3.07 -36.92
N GLN A 155 17.05 -3.33 -35.81
CA GLN A 155 16.89 -2.56 -34.57
C GLN A 155 17.24 -1.09 -34.76
N ALA A 156 18.36 -0.79 -35.43
CA ALA A 156 18.74 0.59 -35.75
C ALA A 156 17.73 1.30 -36.67
N ARG A 157 17.09 0.57 -37.59
CA ARG A 157 16.00 1.11 -38.41
C ARG A 157 14.77 1.45 -37.56
N VAL A 158 14.36 0.56 -36.66
CA VAL A 158 13.24 0.81 -35.74
C VAL A 158 13.49 2.05 -34.89
N ALA A 159 14.68 2.18 -34.30
CA ALA A 159 15.05 3.35 -33.50
C ALA A 159 14.90 4.66 -34.29
N ARG A 160 15.35 4.69 -35.56
CA ARG A 160 15.18 5.87 -36.43
C ARG A 160 13.72 6.22 -36.71
N TYR A 161 12.85 5.21 -36.88
CA TYR A 161 11.42 5.46 -37.07
C TYR A 161 10.78 6.06 -35.82
N VAL A 162 11.13 5.53 -34.64
CA VAL A 162 10.65 6.09 -33.36
C VAL A 162 11.09 7.55 -33.21
N SER A 163 12.37 7.87 -33.47
CA SER A 163 12.85 9.25 -33.42
C SER A 163 12.14 10.18 -34.40
N LYS A 164 11.77 9.68 -35.58
CA LYS A 164 11.03 10.47 -36.58
C LYS A 164 9.59 10.74 -36.16
N LEU A 165 8.93 9.75 -35.54
CA LEU A 165 7.59 9.93 -34.98
C LEU A 165 7.59 10.95 -33.85
N GLN A 166 8.58 10.91 -32.95
CA GLN A 166 8.74 11.90 -31.88
C GLN A 166 8.89 13.34 -32.42
N GLN A 167 9.64 13.52 -33.52
CA GLN A 167 9.76 14.83 -34.16
C GLN A 167 8.44 15.32 -34.75
N ILE A 168 7.63 14.43 -35.32
CA ILE A 168 6.32 14.79 -35.89
C ILE A 168 5.37 15.21 -34.77
N GLU A 169 5.24 14.40 -33.72
CA GLU A 169 4.39 14.72 -32.56
C GLU A 169 4.80 16.04 -31.90
N GLN A 170 6.10 16.31 -31.81
CA GLN A 170 6.59 17.56 -31.24
C GLN A 170 6.18 18.78 -32.10
N LEU A 171 6.25 18.67 -33.43
CA LEU A 171 5.80 19.72 -34.34
C LEU A 171 4.27 19.92 -34.30
N GLU A 172 3.50 18.84 -34.15
CA GLU A 172 2.04 18.91 -34.03
C GLU A 172 1.62 19.60 -32.72
N ASN A 173 2.27 19.24 -31.60
CA ASN A 173 2.01 19.87 -30.30
C ASN A 173 2.42 21.36 -30.25
N GLU A 174 3.44 21.77 -31.00
CA GLU A 174 3.85 23.18 -31.14
C GLU A 174 2.90 23.99 -32.05
N ALA A 175 2.17 23.33 -32.95
CA ALA A 175 1.23 23.97 -33.86
C ALA A 175 -0.19 24.13 -33.27
N ASP A 176 -0.56 23.26 -32.33
CA ASP A 176 -1.87 23.24 -31.65
C ASP A 176 -1.90 24.02 -30.31
N GLY A 177 -0.76 24.60 -29.88
CA GLY A 177 -0.62 25.43 -28.68
C GLY A 177 -0.60 26.93 -28.96
#